data_AF-A0A396HVV1-F1
#
_entry.id   AF-A0A396HVV1-F1
#
_cell.length_a   1.000
_cell.length_b   1.000
_cell.length_c   1.000
_cell.angle_alpha   90.00
_cell.angle_beta   90.00
_cell.angle_gamma   90.00
#
_symmetry.space_group_name_H-M   'P 1'
#
loop_
_entity.id
_entity.type
_entity.pdbx_description
1 polymer ?
#
loop_
_entity_poly.entity_id
_entity_poly.type
_entity_poly.pdbx_seq_one_letter_code
_entity_poly.pdbx_strand_id
1 'polypeptide(L)'
;MSLLTPHKSTIIWLSLRPMIFHLIIFIGYCFCLGIAIDCGGNHVTNTIIVDQQGRGAFKMIQPAIDSIKNKNDHWVKIHINPGKYVEHVNIPYDKPCIILEGSDRKTTTITYGDENIATPTFFSFPPNVILSGITFENTFGNSEPAVAAIINGDKSAVFNCGFLGYQDTLFDAMGRHYYKNCYIQGEVDFIFGEAQSYFEVIIIII
;
A
#
# COMPACT_ATOMS: atom_id res chain seq x y z
N MET A 1 -67.87 -44.70 25.23
CA MET A 1 -66.65 -44.33 25.95
C MET A 1 -65.44 -44.85 25.18
N SER A 2 -64.84 -44.01 24.34
CA SER A 2 -63.43 -44.07 23.94
C SER A 2 -63.10 -42.83 23.11
N LEU A 3 -62.15 -42.05 23.64
CA LEU A 3 -61.72 -40.74 23.17
C LEU A 3 -60.72 -40.86 22.01
N LEU A 4 -60.84 -39.95 21.04
CA LEU A 4 -59.86 -39.69 19.98
C LEU A 4 -58.61 -39.02 20.58
N THR A 5 -57.42 -39.45 20.14
CA THR A 5 -56.15 -38.72 20.37
C THR A 5 -55.54 -38.27 19.04
N PRO A 6 -55.02 -37.04 18.91
CA PRO A 6 -54.30 -36.59 17.73
C PRO A 6 -52.79 -36.82 17.89
N HIS A 7 -52.12 -37.38 16.88
CA HIS A 7 -50.69 -37.66 16.92
C HIS A 7 -49.89 -36.74 15.97
N LYS A 8 -49.09 -35.86 16.60
CA LYS A 8 -47.80 -35.24 16.20
C LYS A 8 -47.65 -34.63 14.79
N SER A 9 -47.80 -33.31 14.72
CA SER A 9 -47.26 -32.48 13.61
C SER A 9 -46.40 -31.28 14.08
N THR A 10 -46.05 -31.22 15.37
CA THR A 10 -45.53 -29.97 15.99
C THR A 10 -43.99 -29.92 16.14
N ILE A 11 -43.27 -31.01 15.85
CA ILE A 11 -41.85 -31.14 16.27
C ILE A 11 -40.84 -30.61 15.24
N ILE A 12 -41.22 -30.41 13.98
CA ILE A 12 -40.28 -30.03 12.91
C ILE A 12 -39.93 -28.52 12.94
N TRP A 13 -40.82 -27.67 13.46
CA TRP A 13 -40.61 -26.21 13.49
C TRP A 13 -39.63 -25.72 14.56
N LEU A 14 -39.25 -26.56 15.53
CA LEU A 14 -38.39 -26.16 16.65
C LEU A 14 -36.89 -26.33 16.38
N SER A 15 -36.48 -27.15 15.40
CA SER A 15 -35.06 -27.43 15.11
C SER A 15 -34.40 -26.46 14.12
N LEU A 16 -35.18 -25.68 13.38
CA LEU A 16 -34.68 -24.71 12.37
C LEU A 16 -34.23 -23.37 12.98
N ARG A 17 -34.67 -23.04 14.21
CA ARG A 17 -34.39 -21.77 14.89
C ARG A 17 -32.90 -21.53 15.24
N PRO A 18 -32.14 -22.51 15.80
CA PRO A 18 -30.75 -22.28 16.14
C PRO A 18 -29.85 -22.18 14.90
N MET A 19 -30.13 -22.92 13.81
CA MET A 19 -29.33 -22.87 12.59
C MET A 19 -29.42 -21.50 11.90
N ILE A 20 -30.61 -20.90 11.85
CA ILE A 20 -30.82 -19.56 11.29
C ILE A 20 -30.08 -18.50 12.13
N PHE A 21 -30.06 -18.64 13.46
CA PHE A 21 -29.34 -17.71 14.34
C PHE A 21 -27.82 -17.75 14.13
N HIS A 22 -27.23 -18.95 14.01
CA HIS A 22 -25.81 -19.10 13.71
C HIS A 22 -25.47 -18.61 12.30
N LEU A 23 -26.36 -18.80 11.33
CA LEU A 23 -26.21 -18.28 9.98
C LEU A 23 -26.25 -16.75 9.94
N ILE A 24 -27.12 -16.10 10.71
CA ILE A 24 -27.18 -14.64 10.82
C ILE A 24 -25.93 -14.09 11.51
N ILE A 25 -25.43 -14.75 12.57
CA ILE A 25 -24.16 -14.38 13.20
C ILE A 25 -23.00 -14.55 12.20
N PHE A 26 -22.95 -15.65 11.46
CA PHE A 26 -21.91 -15.92 10.47
C PHE A 26 -21.95 -14.91 9.32
N ILE A 27 -23.13 -14.59 8.78
CA ILE A 27 -23.31 -13.56 7.74
C ILE A 27 -22.94 -12.18 8.28
N GLY A 28 -23.37 -11.84 9.50
CA GLY A 28 -22.99 -10.58 10.16
C GLY A 28 -21.48 -10.47 10.36
N TYR A 29 -20.82 -11.56 10.77
CA TYR A 29 -19.38 -11.65 10.90
C TYR A 29 -18.68 -11.54 9.53
N CYS A 30 -19.23 -12.17 8.48
CA CYS A 30 -18.74 -12.05 7.11
C CYS A 30 -18.86 -10.63 6.54
N PHE A 31 -19.90 -9.88 6.90
CA PHE A 31 -20.01 -8.46 6.51
C PHE A 31 -19.09 -7.53 7.31
N CYS A 32 -18.59 -7.97 8.48
CA CYS A 32 -17.53 -7.28 9.22
C CYS A 32 -16.12 -7.61 8.70
N LEU A 33 -15.97 -8.65 7.87
CA LEU A 33 -14.70 -9.04 7.27
C LEU A 33 -14.44 -8.21 5.99
N GLY A 34 -13.85 -7.03 6.19
CA GLY A 34 -13.13 -6.28 5.16
C GLY A 34 -13.97 -5.76 3.99
N ILE A 35 -14.28 -4.46 4.02
CA ILE A 35 -14.77 -3.77 2.82
C ILE A 35 -13.61 -3.75 1.81
N ALA A 36 -13.69 -4.54 0.75
CA ALA A 36 -12.73 -4.45 -0.34
C ALA A 36 -12.89 -3.08 -1.00
N ILE A 37 -11.82 -2.28 -1.01
CA ILE A 37 -11.80 -1.00 -1.72
C ILE A 37 -11.68 -1.32 -3.22
N ASP A 38 -12.75 -1.04 -3.96
CA ASP A 38 -12.76 -1.00 -5.42
C ASP A 38 -12.28 0.38 -5.87
N CYS A 39 -11.26 0.42 -6.73
CA CYS A 39 -10.66 1.65 -7.24
C CYS A 39 -11.40 2.21 -8.48
N GLY A 40 -12.69 1.95 -8.59
CA GLY A 40 -13.53 2.39 -9.69
C GLY A 40 -13.15 1.75 -11.03
N GLY A 41 -12.68 0.50 -10.99
CA GLY A 41 -12.17 -0.23 -12.17
C GLY A 41 -10.68 0.00 -12.42
N ASN A 42 -10.28 0.00 -13.71
CA ASN A 42 -8.87 0.06 -14.15
C ASN A 42 -8.50 1.38 -14.86
N HIS A 43 -9.35 2.41 -14.77
CA HIS A 43 -9.15 3.68 -15.44
C HIS A 43 -8.62 4.75 -14.48
N VAL A 44 -7.60 5.51 -14.91
CA VAL A 44 -7.08 6.66 -14.17
C VAL A 44 -8.01 7.85 -14.35
N THR A 45 -8.62 8.35 -13.27
CA THR A 45 -9.60 9.44 -13.32
C THR A 45 -8.97 10.82 -13.32
N ASN A 46 -7.77 10.95 -12.74
CA ASN A 46 -7.04 12.21 -12.66
C ASN A 46 -5.53 11.97 -12.71
N THR A 47 -4.80 12.88 -13.36
CA THR A 47 -3.34 12.89 -13.41
C THR A 47 -2.82 14.24 -12.89
N ILE A 48 -2.03 14.20 -11.83
CA ILE A 48 -1.40 15.36 -11.19
C ILE A 48 0.08 15.37 -11.58
N ILE A 49 0.57 16.48 -12.13
CA ILE A 49 1.98 16.62 -12.53
C ILE A 49 2.76 17.32 -11.42
N VAL A 50 3.88 16.72 -11.01
CA VAL A 50 4.88 17.31 -10.12
C VAL A 50 6.13 17.66 -10.95
N ASP A 51 6.56 18.92 -10.89
CA ASP A 51 7.76 19.40 -11.57
C ASP A 51 8.43 20.50 -10.75
N GLN A 52 9.68 20.28 -10.31
CA GLN A 52 10.46 21.25 -9.53
C GLN A 52 10.66 22.59 -10.26
N GLN A 53 10.60 22.59 -11.60
CA GLN A 53 10.69 23.81 -12.43
C GLN A 53 9.37 24.60 -12.47
N GLY A 54 8.30 24.10 -11.86
CA GLY A 54 7.01 24.77 -11.75
C GLY A 54 6.13 24.68 -13.00
N ARG A 55 6.42 23.73 -13.91
CA ARG A 55 5.58 23.45 -15.09
C ARG A 55 4.43 22.48 -14.81
N GLY A 56 4.42 21.88 -13.62
CA GLY A 56 3.36 21.01 -13.12
C GLY A 56 2.40 21.73 -12.17
N ALA A 57 1.41 21.00 -11.65
CA ALA A 57 0.49 21.50 -10.63
C ALA A 57 1.19 21.75 -9.28
N PHE A 58 2.24 20.97 -8.98
CA PHE A 58 3.02 21.09 -7.76
C PHE A 58 4.52 21.05 -8.07
N LYS A 59 5.33 21.65 -7.18
CA LYS A 59 6.80 21.56 -7.22
C LYS A 59 7.37 20.42 -6.37
N MET A 60 6.60 19.99 -5.37
CA MET A 60 6.95 18.97 -4.37
C MET A 60 5.92 17.85 -4.42
N ILE A 61 6.30 16.66 -3.97
CA ILE A 61 5.50 15.44 -4.06
C ILE A 61 4.46 15.40 -2.95
N GLN A 62 4.83 15.74 -1.70
CA GLN A 62 3.89 15.66 -0.58
C GLN A 62 2.63 16.53 -0.80
N PRO A 63 2.73 17.81 -1.25
CA PRO A 63 1.54 18.61 -1.55
C PRO A 63 0.63 18.04 -2.65
N ALA A 64 1.20 17.30 -3.61
CA ALA A 64 0.41 16.62 -4.63
C ALA A 64 -0.42 15.47 -4.04
N ILE A 65 0.18 14.67 -3.14
CA ILE A 65 -0.52 13.63 -2.38
C ILE A 65 -1.58 14.26 -1.47
N ASP A 66 -1.25 15.38 -0.81
CA ASP A 66 -2.15 16.08 0.10
C ASP A 66 -3.40 16.62 -0.61
N SER A 67 -3.28 16.96 -1.90
CA SER A 67 -4.41 17.43 -2.72
C SER A 67 -5.45 16.36 -3.07
N ILE A 68 -5.11 15.07 -2.94
CA ILE A 68 -6.05 13.96 -3.22
C ILE A 68 -7.08 13.87 -2.09
N LYS A 69 -8.35 13.68 -2.44
CA LYS A 69 -9.45 13.54 -1.48
C LYS A 69 -9.20 12.35 -0.53
N ASN A 70 -9.57 12.50 0.74
CA ASN A 70 -9.60 11.38 1.67
C ASN A 70 -10.68 10.37 1.25
N LYS A 71 -10.48 9.11 1.61
CA LYS A 71 -11.28 7.94 1.20
C LYS A 71 -11.39 7.85 -0.33
N ASN A 72 -10.28 8.08 -1.02
CA ASN A 72 -10.22 7.97 -2.47
C ASN A 72 -10.50 6.54 -2.93
N ASP A 73 -11.38 6.42 -3.92
CA ASP A 73 -11.92 5.16 -4.45
C ASP A 73 -11.77 5.08 -5.98
N HIS A 74 -10.94 5.94 -6.57
CA HIS A 74 -10.66 5.98 -8.00
C HIS A 74 -9.17 6.14 -8.24
N TRP A 75 -8.61 5.50 -9.27
CA TRP A 75 -7.18 5.65 -9.57
C TRP A 75 -6.80 7.11 -9.87
N VAL A 76 -5.96 7.69 -9.01
CA VAL A 76 -5.32 8.99 -9.24
C VAL A 76 -3.84 8.75 -9.50
N LYS A 77 -3.34 9.26 -10.62
CA LYS A 77 -1.92 9.23 -10.97
C LYS A 77 -1.25 10.53 -10.53
N ILE A 78 -0.14 10.41 -9.82
CA ILE A 78 0.83 11.49 -9.61
C ILE A 78 2.02 11.18 -10.49
N HIS A 79 2.23 11.98 -11.54
CA HIS A 79 3.36 11.87 -12.44
C HIS A 79 4.45 12.86 -12.02
N ILE A 80 5.62 12.34 -11.69
CA ILE A 80 6.77 13.09 -11.16
C ILE A 80 7.81 13.23 -12.28
N ASN A 81 8.00 14.47 -12.73
CA ASN A 81 9.03 14.78 -13.72
C ASN A 81 10.45 14.51 -13.15
N PRO A 82 11.46 14.30 -14.02
CA PRO A 82 12.83 14.04 -13.59
C PRO A 82 13.34 15.09 -12.61
N GLY A 83 14.03 14.64 -11.57
CA GLY A 83 14.51 15.50 -10.50
C GLY A 83 14.93 14.72 -9.25
N LYS A 84 15.68 15.40 -8.37
CA LYS A 84 16.01 14.93 -7.03
C LYS A 84 15.15 15.73 -6.04
N TYR A 85 14.21 15.04 -5.41
CA TYR A 85 13.23 15.59 -4.48
C TYR A 85 13.69 15.30 -3.05
N VAL A 86 14.12 16.34 -2.34
CA VAL A 86 14.59 16.25 -0.95
C VAL A 86 13.42 16.54 -0.01
N GLU A 87 12.68 15.50 0.35
CA GLU A 87 11.49 15.58 1.20
C GLU A 87 11.14 14.20 1.78
N HIS A 88 10.52 14.16 2.96
CA HIS A 88 9.79 12.98 3.40
C HIS A 88 8.45 12.91 2.68
N VAL A 89 8.12 11.73 2.14
CA VAL A 89 6.87 11.50 1.42
C VAL A 89 6.06 10.42 2.11
N ASN A 90 4.84 10.76 2.51
CA ASN A 90 3.89 9.87 3.16
C ASN A 90 2.58 9.82 2.36
N ILE A 91 2.20 8.61 1.93
CA ILE A 91 0.86 8.31 1.45
C ILE A 91 0.05 7.78 2.64
N PRO A 92 -0.90 8.57 3.18
CA PRO A 92 -1.65 8.17 4.36
C PRO A 92 -2.68 7.08 4.05
N TYR A 93 -3.03 6.30 5.08
CA TYR A 93 -3.96 5.15 4.98
C TYR A 93 -5.31 5.48 4.33
N ASP A 94 -5.81 6.70 4.52
CA ASP A 94 -7.10 7.12 4.00
C ASP A 94 -7.04 7.62 2.54
N LYS A 95 -5.92 7.44 1.83
CA LYS A 95 -5.78 7.78 0.41
C LYS A 95 -5.39 6.58 -0.48
N PRO A 96 -6.25 5.55 -0.61
CA PRO A 96 -5.99 4.42 -1.49
C PRO A 96 -6.11 4.78 -2.97
N CYS A 97 -5.79 3.82 -3.83
CA CYS A 97 -5.94 3.93 -5.29
C CYS A 97 -5.04 5.03 -5.90
N ILE A 98 -3.76 5.05 -5.52
CA ILE A 98 -2.78 6.00 -6.02
C ILE A 98 -1.75 5.29 -6.90
N ILE A 99 -1.43 5.91 -8.04
CA ILE A 99 -0.27 5.58 -8.85
C ILE A 99 0.76 6.69 -8.66
N LEU A 100 1.88 6.41 -8.04
CA LEU A 100 3.01 7.33 -7.92
C LEU A 100 4.06 6.92 -8.97
N GLU A 101 4.18 7.72 -10.03
CA GLU A 101 4.95 7.39 -11.22
C GLU A 101 6.05 8.44 -11.46
N GLY A 102 7.30 8.02 -11.37
CA GLY A 102 8.46 8.78 -11.85
C GLY A 102 8.75 8.47 -13.32
N SER A 103 9.59 9.30 -13.94
CA SER A 103 9.96 9.14 -15.35
C SER A 103 10.84 7.91 -15.59
N ASP A 104 11.81 7.66 -14.69
CA ASP A 104 12.63 6.46 -14.62
C ASP A 104 13.42 6.49 -13.30
N ARG A 105 13.72 5.33 -12.71
CA ARG A 105 14.49 5.25 -11.46
C ARG A 105 15.83 5.97 -11.49
N LYS A 106 16.47 6.09 -12.67
CA LYS A 106 17.76 6.78 -12.81
C LYS A 106 17.62 8.30 -12.83
N THR A 107 16.42 8.82 -13.04
CA THR A 107 16.18 10.25 -13.28
C THR A 107 15.22 10.89 -12.28
N THR A 108 14.45 10.08 -11.54
CA THR A 108 13.50 10.54 -10.52
C THR A 108 13.86 9.90 -9.18
N THR A 109 14.32 10.72 -8.23
CA THR A 109 14.74 10.27 -6.90
C THR A 109 14.01 11.05 -5.81
N ILE A 110 13.45 10.34 -4.84
CA ILE A 110 12.99 10.88 -3.55
C ILE A 110 14.06 10.54 -2.53
N THR A 111 14.56 11.53 -1.80
CA THR A 111 15.70 11.36 -0.91
C THR A 111 15.55 12.12 0.39
N TYR A 112 16.11 11.54 1.45
CA TYR A 112 16.33 12.23 2.71
C TYR A 112 17.58 11.66 3.40
N GLY A 113 18.01 12.26 4.52
CA GLY A 113 19.25 11.88 5.19
C GLY A 113 19.16 12.01 6.71
N ASP A 114 18.33 11.18 7.34
CA ASP A 114 18.28 11.00 8.79
C ASP A 114 18.10 9.51 9.18
N GLU A 115 18.48 9.18 10.41
CA GLU A 115 18.40 7.85 11.03
C GLU A 115 17.01 7.55 11.61
N ASN A 116 16.08 8.49 11.53
CA ASN A 116 14.85 8.39 12.27
C ASN A 116 13.85 7.47 11.54
N ILE A 117 13.74 6.22 12.01
CA ILE A 117 12.76 5.23 11.52
C ILE A 117 11.32 5.77 11.54
N ALA A 118 10.96 6.69 12.46
CA ALA A 118 9.61 7.27 12.50
C ALA A 118 9.33 8.22 11.32
N THR A 119 10.35 8.65 10.60
CA THR A 119 10.28 9.53 9.44
C THR A 119 11.14 8.96 8.31
N PRO A 120 10.76 7.84 7.69
CA PRO A 120 11.51 7.31 6.55
C PRO A 120 11.49 8.31 5.39
N THR A 121 12.38 8.15 4.41
CA THR A 121 12.32 8.96 3.18
C THR A 121 10.97 8.81 2.48
N PHE A 122 10.45 7.59 2.40
CA PHE A 122 9.13 7.30 1.84
C PHE A 122 8.33 6.34 2.73
N PHE A 123 7.05 6.63 2.92
CA PHE A 123 6.09 5.75 3.58
C PHE A 123 4.80 5.63 2.75
N SER A 124 4.42 4.41 2.40
CA SER A 124 3.11 4.09 1.85
C SER A 124 2.32 3.21 2.82
N PHE A 125 1.13 3.65 3.22
CA PHE A 125 0.23 2.88 4.08
C PHE A 125 -1.10 2.41 3.47
N PRO A 126 -1.76 3.10 2.52
CA PRO A 126 -3.08 2.66 2.07
C PRO A 126 -2.98 1.42 1.17
N PRO A 127 -4.07 0.64 1.05
CA PRO A 127 -4.12 -0.44 0.07
C PRO A 127 -4.22 0.11 -1.37
N ASN A 128 -3.93 -0.75 -2.34
CA ASN A 128 -4.02 -0.44 -3.77
C ASN A 128 -3.12 0.75 -4.18
N VAL A 129 -1.82 0.64 -3.94
CA VAL A 129 -0.82 1.63 -4.38
C VAL A 129 0.06 1.03 -5.47
N ILE A 130 0.32 1.80 -6.52
CA ILE A 130 1.29 1.45 -7.55
C ILE A 130 2.43 2.46 -7.50
N LEU A 131 3.65 1.97 -7.31
CA LEU A 131 4.87 2.76 -7.40
C LEU A 131 5.61 2.37 -8.68
N SER A 132 6.06 3.35 -9.47
CA SER A 132 6.76 3.06 -10.72
C SER A 132 7.84 4.07 -11.04
N GLY A 133 9.04 3.60 -11.42
CA GLY A 133 10.07 4.45 -12.01
C GLY A 133 10.65 5.50 -11.07
N ILE A 134 10.72 5.21 -9.77
CA ILE A 134 11.22 6.12 -8.73
C ILE A 134 12.34 5.42 -7.95
N THR A 135 13.39 6.16 -7.61
CA THR A 135 14.36 5.73 -6.59
C THR A 135 14.03 6.38 -5.25
N PHE A 136 13.93 5.57 -4.19
CA PHE A 136 13.84 6.01 -2.80
C PHE A 136 15.20 5.81 -2.14
N GLU A 137 15.78 6.88 -1.59
CA GLU A 137 17.16 6.92 -1.10
C GLU A 137 17.24 7.54 0.30
N ASN A 138 17.73 6.79 1.28
CA ASN A 138 18.18 7.35 2.55
C ASN A 138 19.72 7.50 2.55
N THR A 139 20.21 8.73 2.74
CA THR A 139 21.64 9.07 2.66
C THR A 139 22.35 9.13 4.02
N PHE A 140 21.72 8.73 5.14
CA PHE A 140 22.27 8.91 6.49
C PHE A 140 23.66 8.24 6.68
N GLY A 141 23.87 7.06 6.07
CA GLY A 141 25.13 6.31 6.17
C GLY A 141 24.92 4.94 6.82
N ASN A 142 26.01 4.29 7.22
CA ASN A 142 26.04 2.90 7.67
C ASN A 142 26.22 2.71 9.19
N SER A 143 26.09 3.78 9.97
CA SER A 143 26.32 3.72 11.42
C SER A 143 25.09 3.28 12.22
N GLU A 144 23.88 3.53 11.70
CA GLU A 144 22.60 3.23 12.36
C GLU A 144 21.54 2.82 11.31
N PRO A 145 20.46 2.14 11.72
CA PRO A 145 19.30 1.90 10.86
C PRO A 145 18.76 3.17 10.19
N ALA A 146 18.53 3.12 8.88
CA ALA A 146 18.05 4.27 8.12
C ALA A 146 17.17 3.82 6.94
N VAL A 147 15.85 3.92 7.11
CA VAL A 147 14.88 3.39 6.17
C VAL A 147 14.69 4.32 4.97
N ALA A 148 14.89 3.78 3.77
CA ALA A 148 14.61 4.48 2.51
C ALA A 148 13.13 4.41 2.16
N ALA A 149 12.50 3.26 2.35
CA ALA A 149 11.07 3.11 2.11
C ALA A 149 10.40 2.14 3.09
N ILE A 150 9.23 2.53 3.60
CA ILE A 150 8.29 1.64 4.27
C ILE A 150 7.12 1.37 3.32
N ILE A 151 6.89 0.10 2.98
CA ILE A 151 5.74 -0.34 2.19
C ILE A 151 4.79 -1.13 3.08
N ASN A 152 3.60 -0.60 3.28
CA ASN A 152 2.50 -1.21 4.02
C ASN A 152 1.24 -1.13 3.15
N GLY A 153 0.12 -1.65 3.65
CA GLY A 153 -1.14 -1.66 2.94
C GLY A 153 -1.22 -2.80 1.93
N ASP A 154 -2.39 -3.41 1.82
CA ASP A 154 -2.57 -4.59 0.97
C ASP A 154 -2.64 -4.22 -0.53
N LYS A 155 -2.14 -5.12 -1.39
CA LYS A 155 -2.15 -5.00 -2.87
C LYS A 155 -1.30 -3.84 -3.40
N SER A 156 -0.11 -3.67 -2.87
CA SER A 156 0.87 -2.73 -3.42
C SER A 156 1.68 -3.38 -4.54
N ALA A 157 1.91 -2.65 -5.63
CA ALA A 157 2.72 -3.10 -6.75
C ALA A 157 3.82 -2.09 -7.06
N VAL A 158 5.05 -2.57 -7.24
CA VAL A 158 6.26 -1.76 -7.38
C VAL A 158 7.01 -2.17 -8.64
N PHE A 159 7.18 -1.24 -9.58
CA PHE A 159 7.74 -1.49 -10.90
C PHE A 159 8.92 -0.59 -11.21
N ASN A 160 10.05 -1.16 -11.64
CA ASN A 160 11.21 -0.35 -12.07
C ASN A 160 11.64 0.68 -11.02
N CYS A 161 11.53 0.38 -9.73
CA CYS A 161 11.95 1.28 -8.65
C CYS A 161 13.36 0.96 -8.15
N GLY A 162 13.97 1.95 -7.48
CA GLY A 162 15.22 1.81 -6.74
C GLY A 162 14.98 1.99 -5.25
N PHE A 163 15.67 1.21 -4.41
CA PHE A 163 15.70 1.36 -2.96
C PHE A 163 17.16 1.37 -2.52
N LEU A 164 17.63 2.52 -2.03
CA LEU A 164 19.03 2.75 -1.72
C LEU A 164 19.20 3.14 -0.25
N GLY A 165 20.02 2.40 0.47
CA GLY A 165 20.38 2.70 1.85
C GLY A 165 21.55 1.83 2.30
N TYR A 166 21.66 1.66 3.61
CA TYR A 166 22.63 0.77 4.26
C TYR A 166 21.88 -0.23 5.13
N GLN A 167 21.79 0.02 6.44
CA GLN A 167 20.99 -0.79 7.35
C GLN A 167 19.50 -0.45 7.24
N ASP A 168 18.63 -1.46 7.20
CA ASP A 168 17.17 -1.34 7.19
C ASP A 168 16.60 -0.58 5.97
N THR A 169 17.20 -0.79 4.79
CA THR A 169 16.86 -0.01 3.57
C THR A 169 15.38 -0.07 3.16
N LEU A 170 14.81 -1.26 2.97
CA LEU A 170 13.42 -1.48 2.59
C LEU A 170 12.68 -2.20 3.71
N PHE A 171 11.81 -1.47 4.40
CA PHE A 171 10.87 -2.06 5.35
C PHE A 171 9.59 -2.46 4.62
N ASP A 172 9.52 -3.72 4.22
CA ASP A 172 8.37 -4.35 3.60
C ASP A 172 7.38 -4.83 4.68
N ALA A 173 6.68 -3.87 5.29
CA ALA A 173 6.05 -3.99 6.59
C ALA A 173 4.92 -5.03 6.66
N MET A 174 3.81 -4.82 5.95
CA MET A 174 2.63 -5.70 6.02
C MET A 174 1.74 -5.53 4.79
N GLY A 175 1.18 -6.64 4.28
CA GLY A 175 0.30 -6.65 3.11
C GLY A 175 0.77 -7.66 2.07
N ARG A 176 0.06 -7.73 0.93
CA ARG A 176 0.53 -8.48 -0.24
C ARG A 176 1.18 -7.53 -1.21
N HIS A 177 2.47 -7.71 -1.46
CA HIS A 177 3.23 -6.82 -2.34
C HIS A 177 3.85 -7.57 -3.51
N TYR A 178 3.96 -6.88 -4.64
CA TYR A 178 4.61 -7.40 -5.83
C TYR A 178 5.67 -6.41 -6.31
N TYR A 179 6.91 -6.87 -6.40
CA TYR A 179 8.05 -6.10 -6.85
C TYR A 179 8.54 -6.68 -8.18
N LYS A 180 8.63 -5.85 -9.23
CA LYS A 180 9.12 -6.27 -10.54
C LYS A 180 10.18 -5.32 -11.09
N ASN A 181 11.29 -5.87 -11.59
CA ASN A 181 12.38 -5.07 -12.18
C ASN A 181 12.92 -4.00 -11.22
N CYS A 182 12.91 -4.24 -9.91
CA CYS A 182 13.43 -3.28 -8.93
C CYS A 182 14.92 -3.50 -8.65
N TYR A 183 15.58 -2.44 -8.18
CA TYR A 183 16.96 -2.44 -7.71
C TYR A 183 16.97 -2.14 -6.22
N ILE A 184 17.55 -3.02 -5.41
CA ILE A 184 17.61 -2.87 -3.96
C ILE A 184 19.07 -2.96 -3.54
N GLN A 185 19.56 -1.96 -2.80
CA GLN A 185 20.92 -1.87 -2.31
C GLN A 185 20.93 -1.53 -0.82
N GLY A 186 21.66 -2.32 -0.04
CA GLY A 186 21.93 -2.06 1.37
C GLY A 186 22.96 -3.04 1.94
N GLU A 187 23.21 -3.01 3.25
CA GLU A 187 24.23 -3.83 3.91
C GLU A 187 23.60 -4.84 4.88
N VAL A 188 23.03 -4.35 5.99
CA VAL A 188 22.42 -5.16 7.06
C VAL A 188 20.90 -5.06 6.98
N ASP A 189 20.20 -6.20 7.04
CA ASP A 189 18.72 -6.28 7.08
C ASP A 189 18.01 -5.39 6.03
N PHE A 190 18.64 -5.25 4.85
CA PHE A 190 18.25 -4.26 3.85
C PHE A 190 16.88 -4.53 3.20
N ILE A 191 16.30 -5.71 3.39
CA ILE A 191 14.89 -6.03 3.16
C ILE A 191 14.38 -6.77 4.41
N PHE A 192 13.38 -6.21 5.08
CA PHE A 192 12.83 -6.77 6.33
C PHE A 192 11.34 -6.45 6.48
N GLY A 193 10.64 -7.17 7.36
CA GLY A 193 9.22 -6.96 7.66
C GLY A 193 8.39 -8.25 7.62
N GLU A 194 7.07 -8.11 7.63
CA GLU A 194 6.10 -9.21 7.72
C GLU A 194 5.21 -9.36 6.47
N ALA A 195 5.48 -8.60 5.40
CA ALA A 195 4.68 -8.65 4.19
C ALA A 195 4.77 -10.00 3.45
N GLN A 196 3.68 -10.35 2.77
CA GLN A 196 3.60 -11.47 1.85
C GLN A 196 4.01 -11.01 0.45
N SER A 197 5.30 -11.04 0.19
CA SER A 197 5.86 -10.36 -0.99
C SER A 197 6.42 -11.31 -2.03
N TYR A 198 6.19 -10.97 -3.31
CA TYR A 198 6.79 -11.65 -4.45
C TYR A 198 7.73 -10.69 -5.19
N PHE A 199 8.99 -11.10 -5.31
CA PHE A 199 10.07 -10.35 -5.94
C PHE A 199 10.45 -11.01 -7.28
N GLU A 200 10.20 -10.33 -8.39
CA GLU A 200 10.41 -10.82 -9.75
C GLU A 200 11.42 -9.95 -10.52
N VAL A 201 12.45 -10.58 -11.11
CA VAL A 201 13.53 -9.88 -11.83
C VAL A 201 14.10 -8.73 -10.99
N ILE A 202 14.65 -9.04 -9.82
CA ILE A 202 15.24 -8.05 -8.91
C ILE A 202 16.76 -8.10 -9.02
N ILE A 203 17.40 -6.94 -8.99
CA ILE A 203 18.84 -6.81 -8.78
C ILE A 203 19.06 -6.43 -7.32
N ILE A 204 19.81 -7.25 -6.60
CA ILE A 204 20.19 -7.04 -5.20
C ILE A 204 21.70 -6.81 -5.13
N ILE A 205 22.11 -5.72 -4.50
CA ILE A 205 23.51 -5.43 -4.22
C ILE A 205 23.71 -5.30 -2.71
N ILE A 206 24.73 -6.01 -2.21
CA ILE A 206 25.21 -6.00 -0.83
C ILE A 206 26.58 -5.35 -0.83
#